data_AF-A0A554LDI5-F1
#
_entry.id   AF-A0A554LDI5-F1
#
_cell.length_a   1.000
_cell.length_b   1.000
_cell.length_c   1.000
_cell.angle_alpha   90.00
_cell.angle_beta   90.00
_cell.angle_gamma   90.00
#
_symmetry.space_group_name_H-M   'P 1'
#
loop_
_entity.id
_entity.type
_entity.pdbx_description
1 polymer ?
#
loop_
_entity_poly.entity_id
_entity_poly.type
_entity_poly.pdbx_seq_one_letter_code
_entity_poly.pdbx_strand_id
1 'polypeptide(L)'
;MRKINEIFAIKVGFLSFGFLSFLIVFSLFLLDNTGAIFAQGTPKTEICNGLDDNDDGVIDEGLNCDHYLSYLVDKSINPISVILGDQFISPTDFTLVLIERLLNPVRKIHAGLTFSPKRPDLHYLAYRLQSPIPFGPRSVFIENQFEKRILSVTKPRYLLTPAGKRKFGIPIDRVLSQVPASLVDRLLATIIPPLPQNANHYLCYDVEPYTITKGVLLRDQFQIKQFEVIRARYFCNPVEKTHEGKLNSIIDEKNHLMCYEVIPHNPVNRPVLTHDQFGVKSLKAVRTEEICVPTVKTLLPQGRCVRPDDNGTAVLLDADTEYKNTGGQLVIVAPALGVTGLTADTMLMSGPDTDITRTGTPELGETYTFDTEMLSMMLSGGGVLNMPVNGETRTSPRTPGDPVQSFDTEMRRLQGQLPAGDPDFDLLRFTAGTDFGLPSPGHTTLTGQPDGSWAVDSFFDITYRIDFIGAPGGSLAGQSGSNVGTIRLNNTCTPSE
;
A
#
# COMPACT_ATOMS: atom_id res chain seq x y z
N MET A 1 -18.15 2.39 64.14
CA MET A 1 -18.37 3.50 65.12
C MET A 1 -18.77 4.76 64.36
N ARG A 2 -19.09 5.87 65.05
CA ARG A 2 -19.58 7.20 64.55
C ARG A 2 -19.23 7.54 63.07
N LYS A 3 -20.18 7.95 62.21
CA LYS A 3 -20.82 9.31 62.08
C LYS A 3 -19.76 10.42 61.93
N ILE A 4 -19.80 11.33 60.94
CA ILE A 4 -20.91 12.22 60.48
C ILE A 4 -20.51 12.78 59.06
N ASN A 5 -21.33 13.22 58.09
CA ASN A 5 -22.80 13.18 57.90
C ASN A 5 -23.22 13.48 56.41
N GLU A 6 -24.47 13.91 56.23
CA GLU A 6 -25.23 14.48 55.08
C GLU A 6 -24.51 15.47 54.14
N ILE A 7 -24.94 15.67 52.88
CA ILE A 7 -26.21 16.24 52.34
C ILE A 7 -26.39 15.74 50.89
N PHE A 8 -27.55 15.51 50.24
CA PHE A 8 -29.03 15.47 50.49
C PHE A 8 -29.63 14.46 49.46
N ALA A 9 -30.86 13.90 49.45
CA ALA A 9 -32.24 14.24 49.88
C ALA A 9 -33.21 14.71 48.76
N ILE A 10 -33.67 13.76 47.91
CA ILE A 10 -34.95 13.83 47.19
C ILE A 10 -35.73 12.52 47.47
N LYS A 11 -37.06 12.57 47.58
CA LYS A 11 -37.92 11.46 48.01
C LYS A 11 -38.51 10.63 46.86
N VAL A 12 -38.77 9.36 47.17
CA VAL A 12 -39.43 8.35 46.32
C VAL A 12 -40.92 8.65 46.14
N GLY A 13 -41.44 8.37 44.94
CA GLY A 13 -42.88 8.24 44.66
C GLY A 13 -43.16 6.98 43.83
N PHE A 14 -43.47 5.87 44.48
CA PHE A 14 -43.98 4.66 43.81
C PHE A 14 -45.51 4.68 43.81
N LEU A 15 -46.12 4.53 42.63
CA LEU A 15 -47.54 4.23 42.49
C LEU A 15 -47.73 3.20 41.36
N SER A 16 -48.34 2.07 41.70
CA SER A 16 -48.63 0.98 40.77
C SER A 16 -50.08 1.00 40.35
N PHE A 17 -50.35 0.99 39.05
CA PHE A 17 -51.48 0.27 38.43
C PHE A 17 -51.16 0.14 36.93
N GLY A 18 -51.44 -1.01 36.34
CA GLY A 18 -51.35 -1.21 34.90
C GLY A 18 -52.72 -1.57 34.32
N PHE A 19 -52.92 -1.35 33.02
CA PHE A 19 -53.86 -2.13 32.21
C PHE A 19 -53.46 -2.08 30.73
N LEU A 20 -54.16 -2.85 29.90
CA LEU A 20 -53.80 -3.23 28.54
C LEU A 20 -54.43 -2.32 27.46
N SER A 21 -53.73 -2.16 26.32
CA SER A 21 -54.25 -1.75 25.00
C SER A 21 -54.73 -0.29 24.80
N PHE A 22 -54.13 0.42 23.84
CA PHE A 22 -54.82 0.71 22.57
C PHE A 22 -53.85 1.09 21.43
N LEU A 23 -54.38 1.23 20.21
CA LEU A 23 -53.67 1.49 18.95
C LEU A 23 -53.94 2.91 18.40
N ILE A 24 -53.02 3.37 17.53
CA ILE A 24 -53.24 4.27 16.37
C ILE A 24 -53.35 5.81 16.61
N VAL A 25 -52.43 6.50 15.89
CA VAL A 25 -52.45 7.90 15.40
C VAL A 25 -52.44 9.06 16.41
N PHE A 26 -51.32 9.80 16.38
CA PHE A 26 -51.35 11.25 16.20
C PHE A 26 -50.27 11.65 15.18
N SER A 27 -50.52 12.70 14.39
CA SER A 27 -49.70 13.03 13.20
C SER A 27 -48.78 14.24 13.42
N LEU A 28 -47.66 14.26 12.68
CA LEU A 28 -46.97 15.42 12.12
C LEU A 28 -47.01 16.75 12.93
N PHE A 29 -45.89 17.09 13.57
CA PHE A 29 -44.98 18.18 13.13
C PHE A 29 -43.95 18.53 14.23
N LEU A 30 -42.67 18.39 13.92
CA LEU A 30 -41.64 19.45 13.99
C LEU A 30 -40.30 18.89 13.45
N LEU A 31 -39.46 19.78 12.92
CA LEU A 31 -38.18 19.44 12.29
C LEU A 31 -36.98 19.62 13.24
N ASP A 32 -35.81 19.26 12.71
CA ASP A 32 -34.47 19.70 13.11
C ASP A 32 -33.94 19.23 14.48
N ASN A 33 -33.12 18.18 14.43
CA ASN A 33 -31.71 18.42 14.69
C ASN A 33 -30.79 17.51 13.85
N THR A 34 -29.56 17.93 13.63
CA THR A 34 -28.58 17.25 12.77
C THR A 34 -27.84 16.12 13.49
N GLY A 35 -27.37 15.13 12.73
CA GLY A 35 -26.61 13.98 13.25
C GLY A 35 -25.93 13.23 12.11
N ALA A 36 -24.66 13.58 11.86
CA ALA A 36 -23.86 13.19 10.70
C ALA A 36 -24.08 11.76 10.17
N ILE A 37 -24.52 11.66 8.91
CA ILE A 37 -24.20 10.48 8.10
C ILE A 37 -22.71 10.58 7.80
N PHE A 38 -21.91 9.69 8.38
CA PHE A 38 -20.50 9.57 8.01
C PHE A 38 -20.42 9.12 6.55
N ALA A 39 -19.80 9.95 5.71
CA ALA A 39 -19.28 9.49 4.44
C ALA A 39 -18.14 8.52 4.77
N GLN A 40 -18.38 7.21 4.64
CA GLN A 40 -17.28 6.24 4.62
C GLN A 40 -16.51 6.48 3.32
N GLY A 41 -15.37 7.18 3.44
CA GLY A 41 -14.32 7.09 2.43
C GLY A 41 -13.89 5.63 2.24
N THR A 42 -13.17 5.36 1.17
CA THR A 42 -12.51 4.05 1.01
C THR A 42 -11.66 3.75 2.25
N PRO A 43 -11.77 2.54 2.84
CA PRO A 43 -10.90 2.15 3.94
C PRO A 43 -9.44 2.36 3.53
N LYS A 44 -8.73 3.21 4.26
CA LYS A 44 -7.31 3.43 4.01
C LYS A 44 -6.59 2.10 4.20
N THR A 45 -5.49 1.89 3.47
CA THR A 45 -4.70 0.67 3.67
C THR A 45 -3.80 0.87 4.89
N GLU A 46 -4.00 0.06 5.92
CA GLU A 46 -3.11 -0.04 7.08
C GLU A 46 -1.64 0.00 6.68
N ILE A 47 -0.83 0.73 7.46
CA ILE A 47 0.63 0.64 7.44
C ILE A 47 1.15 0.27 8.83
N CYS A 48 2.36 -0.28 8.92
CA CYS A 48 2.95 -0.67 10.22
C CYS A 48 3.42 0.56 11.05
N ASN A 49 2.51 1.44 11.43
CA ASN A 49 2.75 2.67 12.18
C ASN A 49 2.28 2.63 13.64
N GLY A 50 1.48 1.64 14.04
CA GLY A 50 0.92 1.53 15.39
C GLY A 50 -0.26 2.48 15.67
N LEU A 51 -0.91 2.97 14.62
CA LEU A 51 -2.20 3.63 14.61
C LEU A 51 -3.27 2.66 14.05
N ASP A 52 -4.52 3.08 14.16
CA ASP A 52 -5.64 2.57 13.39
C ASP A 52 -5.73 3.52 12.19
N ASP A 53 -5.27 3.11 11.00
CA ASP A 53 -5.29 3.99 9.83
C ASP A 53 -6.66 3.97 9.16
N ASN A 54 -7.34 2.82 9.19
CA ASN A 54 -8.59 2.58 8.46
C ASN A 54 -9.89 2.94 9.22
N ASP A 55 -9.78 3.30 10.51
CA ASP A 55 -10.84 3.67 11.46
C ASP A 55 -11.81 2.50 11.82
N ASP A 56 -11.42 1.22 11.72
CA ASP A 56 -12.25 0.04 12.10
C ASP A 56 -12.18 -0.38 13.58
N GLY A 57 -11.23 0.16 14.35
CA GLY A 57 -11.00 -0.14 15.76
C GLY A 57 -9.89 -1.16 16.04
N VAL A 58 -9.16 -1.62 15.02
CA VAL A 58 -7.97 -2.47 15.13
C VAL A 58 -6.71 -1.69 14.72
N ILE A 59 -5.52 -2.21 15.02
CA ILE A 59 -4.22 -1.54 14.78
C ILE A 59 -3.28 -2.52 14.07
N ASP A 60 -2.68 -2.09 12.95
CA ASP A 60 -1.77 -2.86 12.12
C ASP A 60 -2.33 -4.25 11.70
N GLU A 61 -3.64 -4.43 11.45
CA GLU A 61 -4.23 -5.75 11.16
C GLU A 61 -3.99 -6.22 9.72
N GLY A 62 -4.01 -7.55 9.52
CA GLY A 62 -3.50 -8.19 8.29
C GLY A 62 -1.98 -8.04 8.08
N LEU A 63 -1.34 -7.00 8.62
CA LEU A 63 0.04 -6.62 8.35
C LEU A 63 1.09 -7.44 9.11
N ASN A 64 2.29 -7.43 8.53
CA ASN A 64 3.42 -8.24 8.93
C ASN A 64 4.52 -7.40 9.62
N CYS A 65 4.17 -6.78 10.76
CA CYS A 65 4.98 -5.71 11.36
C CYS A 65 6.24 -6.16 12.14
N ASP A 66 6.88 -7.25 11.73
CA ASP A 66 8.14 -7.72 12.30
C ASP A 66 9.29 -6.75 11.99
N HIS A 67 9.84 -6.14 13.03
CA HIS A 67 11.04 -5.31 12.97
C HIS A 67 12.28 -6.15 13.24
N TYR A 68 13.42 -5.83 12.61
CA TYR A 68 14.67 -6.56 12.79
C TYR A 68 15.85 -5.66 13.17
N LEU A 69 16.63 -6.06 14.19
CA LEU A 69 17.92 -5.47 14.54
C LEU A 69 19.05 -6.33 13.97
N SER A 70 19.90 -5.73 13.13
CA SER A 70 21.00 -6.41 12.44
C SER A 70 22.29 -6.43 13.26
N TYR A 71 23.09 -7.45 13.00
CA TYR A 71 24.42 -7.66 13.57
C TYR A 71 25.41 -8.06 12.50
N LEU A 72 26.59 -7.43 12.51
CA LEU A 72 27.75 -7.88 11.73
C LEU A 72 28.13 -9.30 12.15
N VAL A 73 28.36 -10.16 11.15
CA VAL A 73 28.81 -11.55 11.34
C VAL A 73 30.07 -11.86 10.53
N ASP A 74 30.10 -11.40 9.27
CA ASP A 74 31.20 -11.57 8.31
C ASP A 74 31.77 -13.01 8.26
N LYS A 75 30.97 -13.93 7.71
CA LYS A 75 31.34 -15.34 7.55
C LYS A 75 31.42 -15.72 6.07
N SER A 76 32.63 -15.91 5.56
CA SER A 76 32.88 -16.48 4.22
C SER A 76 32.24 -17.86 4.07
N ILE A 77 31.74 -18.15 2.86
CA ILE A 77 31.15 -19.42 2.46
C ILE A 77 31.76 -19.90 1.13
N ASN A 78 31.53 -21.16 0.77
CA ASN A 78 31.71 -21.59 -0.62
C ASN A 78 30.68 -20.85 -1.50
N PRO A 79 31.04 -20.38 -2.71
CA PRO A 79 30.10 -19.70 -3.59
C PRO A 79 28.82 -20.50 -3.85
N ILE A 80 27.65 -19.85 -3.73
CA ILE A 80 26.35 -20.48 -3.99
C ILE A 80 25.66 -19.75 -5.15
N SER A 81 25.30 -20.47 -6.21
CA SER A 81 24.53 -19.92 -7.33
C SER A 81 23.02 -19.93 -7.03
N VAL A 82 22.35 -18.83 -7.32
CA VAL A 82 20.88 -18.66 -7.24
C VAL A 82 20.39 -17.82 -8.41
N ILE A 83 19.15 -18.05 -8.84
CA ILE A 83 18.44 -17.13 -9.75
C ILE A 83 17.47 -16.31 -8.90
N LEU A 84 17.48 -14.98 -9.05
CA LEU A 84 16.62 -14.04 -8.33
C LEU A 84 15.81 -13.20 -9.30
N GLY A 85 14.50 -13.06 -9.07
CA GLY A 85 13.60 -12.18 -9.83
C GLY A 85 12.67 -11.41 -8.90
N ASP A 86 12.40 -10.14 -9.22
CA ASP A 86 11.48 -9.28 -8.49
C ASP A 86 10.90 -8.16 -9.39
N GLN A 87 10.17 -7.20 -8.81
CA GLN A 87 9.58 -6.08 -9.56
C GLN A 87 10.60 -5.14 -10.25
N PHE A 88 11.88 -5.22 -9.92
CA PHE A 88 12.94 -4.39 -10.48
C PHE A 88 13.83 -5.13 -11.49
N ILE A 89 13.98 -6.46 -11.32
CA ILE A 89 14.76 -7.33 -12.22
C ILE A 89 13.99 -8.59 -12.63
N SER A 90 14.03 -8.91 -13.93
CA SER A 90 13.69 -10.24 -14.43
C SER A 90 14.61 -11.31 -13.80
N PRO A 91 14.20 -12.59 -13.74
CA PRO A 91 15.01 -13.68 -13.19
C PRO A 91 16.46 -13.67 -13.71
N THR A 92 17.40 -13.43 -12.79
CA THR A 92 18.82 -13.15 -13.07
C THR A 92 19.72 -14.01 -12.18
N ASP A 93 20.82 -14.53 -12.72
CA ASP A 93 21.84 -15.29 -11.98
C ASP A 93 22.65 -14.42 -11.00
N PHE A 94 22.81 -14.89 -9.76
CA PHE A 94 23.68 -14.30 -8.74
C PHE A 94 24.52 -15.36 -8.02
N THR A 95 25.72 -14.95 -7.59
CA THR A 95 26.58 -15.72 -6.71
C THR A 95 26.59 -15.14 -5.30
N LEU A 96 26.30 -15.96 -4.28
CA LEU A 96 26.42 -15.61 -2.87
C LEU A 96 27.84 -15.94 -2.38
N VAL A 97 28.53 -14.99 -1.72
CA VAL A 97 29.97 -15.15 -1.37
C VAL A 97 30.31 -15.12 0.13
N LEU A 98 29.48 -14.47 0.97
CA LEU A 98 29.62 -14.48 2.43
C LEU A 98 28.29 -14.15 3.12
N ILE A 99 28.16 -14.49 4.39
CA ILE A 99 27.05 -14.09 5.28
C ILE A 99 27.52 -12.84 6.03
N GLU A 100 27.07 -11.64 5.62
CA GLU A 100 27.57 -10.37 6.18
C GLU A 100 26.81 -9.95 7.45
N ARG A 101 25.50 -10.25 7.52
CA ARG A 101 24.63 -9.91 8.66
C ARG A 101 23.78 -11.07 9.15
N LEU A 102 23.43 -10.99 10.43
CA LEU A 102 22.32 -11.70 11.07
C LEU A 102 21.30 -10.66 11.55
N LEU A 103 20.03 -10.86 11.22
CA LEU A 103 18.91 -9.99 11.60
C LEU A 103 18.05 -10.69 12.66
N ASN A 104 17.83 -10.03 13.80
CA ASN A 104 17.05 -10.53 14.93
C ASN A 104 15.71 -9.79 15.03
N PRO A 105 14.57 -10.47 15.18
CA PRO A 105 13.31 -9.80 15.44
C PRO A 105 13.42 -9.03 16.76
N VAL A 106 13.03 -7.76 16.73
CA VAL A 106 13.28 -6.79 17.82
C VAL A 106 11.99 -6.14 18.27
N ARG A 107 11.77 -6.05 19.58
CA ARG A 107 10.72 -5.21 20.15
C ARG A 107 11.21 -3.77 20.16
N LYS A 108 10.56 -2.90 19.39
CA LYS A 108 10.87 -1.46 19.29
C LYS A 108 9.90 -0.66 20.17
N ILE A 109 10.39 0.39 20.80
CA ILE A 109 9.57 1.52 21.28
C ILE A 109 10.02 2.77 20.52
N HIS A 110 9.07 3.48 19.91
CA HIS A 110 9.26 4.74 19.20
C HIS A 110 8.02 5.61 19.36
N ALA A 111 8.17 6.93 19.55
CA ALA A 111 7.06 7.87 19.76
C ALA A 111 6.04 7.45 20.86
N GLY A 112 6.47 6.67 21.86
CA GLY A 112 5.59 6.07 22.88
C GLY A 112 4.96 4.72 22.48
N LEU A 113 4.74 4.50 21.18
CA LEU A 113 4.20 3.27 20.62
C LEU A 113 5.16 2.08 20.80
N THR A 114 4.59 0.88 20.95
CA THR A 114 5.31 -0.39 21.13
C THR A 114 5.04 -1.32 19.96
N PHE A 115 6.10 -1.72 19.26
CA PHE A 115 6.07 -2.73 18.22
C PHE A 115 6.71 -4.00 18.76
N SER A 116 5.94 -5.08 18.86
CA SER A 116 6.44 -6.40 19.31
C SER A 116 6.43 -7.37 18.13
N PRO A 117 7.46 -8.22 17.94
CA PRO A 117 7.47 -9.16 16.82
C PRO A 117 6.26 -10.09 16.82
N LYS A 118 5.57 -10.16 15.68
CA LYS A 118 4.49 -11.11 15.40
C LYS A 118 5.09 -12.53 15.20
N ARG A 119 6.35 -12.65 14.76
CA ARG A 119 7.09 -13.94 14.60
C ARG A 119 8.47 -13.91 15.30
N PRO A 120 8.57 -14.16 16.62
CA PRO A 120 9.80 -14.00 17.40
C PRO A 120 10.93 -15.01 17.09
N ASP A 121 10.63 -16.14 16.44
CA ASP A 121 11.60 -17.17 16.03
C ASP A 121 12.08 -17.02 14.57
N LEU A 122 11.51 -16.08 13.80
CA LEU A 122 11.97 -15.75 12.46
C LEU A 122 13.17 -14.82 12.53
N HIS A 123 14.32 -15.28 12.06
CA HIS A 123 15.51 -14.47 11.83
C HIS A 123 15.78 -14.37 10.33
N TYR A 124 16.69 -13.48 9.94
CA TYR A 124 17.22 -13.46 8.57
C TYR A 124 18.74 -13.51 8.55
N LEU A 125 19.32 -14.18 7.54
CA LEU A 125 20.73 -14.09 7.20
C LEU A 125 20.90 -13.29 5.92
N ALA A 126 21.79 -12.30 5.92
CA ALA A 126 22.09 -11.50 4.73
C ALA A 126 23.30 -12.07 3.99
N TYR A 127 23.04 -12.74 2.87
CA TYR A 127 24.05 -13.27 1.96
C TYR A 127 24.49 -12.17 0.99
N ARG A 128 25.78 -11.85 1.00
CA ARG A 128 26.38 -10.86 0.12
C ARG A 128 26.43 -11.37 -1.31
N LEU A 129 25.86 -10.59 -2.22
CA LEU A 129 25.88 -10.85 -3.66
C LEU A 129 27.23 -10.42 -4.27
N GLN A 130 27.76 -11.22 -5.19
CA GLN A 130 28.87 -10.84 -6.05
C GLN A 130 28.38 -9.89 -7.16
N SER A 131 28.54 -8.59 -6.98
CA SER A 131 28.19 -7.58 -7.98
C SER A 131 29.20 -7.61 -9.15
N PRO A 132 28.74 -7.68 -10.41
CA PRO A 132 28.88 -6.48 -11.26
C PRO A 132 27.67 -6.22 -12.18
N ILE A 133 26.50 -6.80 -11.90
CA ILE A 133 25.32 -6.70 -12.77
C ILE A 133 24.89 -5.22 -12.93
N PRO A 134 24.74 -4.70 -14.16
CA PRO A 134 24.23 -3.35 -14.40
C PRO A 134 22.79 -3.22 -13.87
N PHE A 135 22.54 -2.19 -13.07
CA PHE A 135 21.21 -1.83 -12.58
C PHE A 135 21.00 -0.33 -12.83
N GLY A 136 19.98 0.02 -13.62
CA GLY A 136 19.56 1.41 -13.78
C GLY A 136 18.79 1.84 -12.53
N PRO A 137 19.13 2.98 -11.88
CA PRO A 137 18.47 3.39 -10.65
C PRO A 137 16.95 3.49 -10.78
N ARG A 138 16.23 3.09 -9.74
CA ARG A 138 14.76 3.07 -9.70
C ARG A 138 14.25 3.96 -8.58
N SER A 139 13.42 4.94 -8.92
CA SER A 139 12.66 5.71 -7.94
C SER A 139 11.50 4.88 -7.40
N VAL A 140 11.34 4.82 -6.07
CA VAL A 140 10.14 4.27 -5.42
C VAL A 140 9.68 5.19 -4.30
N PHE A 141 8.37 5.35 -4.12
CA PHE A 141 7.86 5.93 -2.90
C PHE A 141 7.83 4.86 -1.80
N ILE A 142 8.28 5.22 -0.60
CA ILE A 142 8.15 4.41 0.61
C ILE A 142 7.38 5.16 1.68
N GLU A 143 6.70 4.37 2.50
CA GLU A 143 6.08 4.83 3.74
C GLU A 143 6.38 3.84 4.87
N ASN A 144 6.89 4.37 5.99
CA ASN A 144 7.05 3.65 7.24
C ASN A 144 6.94 4.60 8.44
N GLN A 145 6.95 4.03 9.63
CA GLN A 145 6.77 4.75 10.90
C GLN A 145 7.95 5.63 11.34
N PHE A 146 8.91 5.88 10.46
CA PHE A 146 9.91 6.94 10.61
C PHE A 146 9.69 8.09 9.60
N GLU A 147 9.28 7.81 8.35
CA GLU A 147 9.06 8.81 7.30
C GLU A 147 8.21 8.30 6.11
N LYS A 148 7.67 9.27 5.34
CA LYS A 148 7.20 9.11 3.95
C LYS A 148 8.26 9.71 3.03
N ARG A 149 8.80 8.97 2.04
CA ARG A 149 9.90 9.46 1.17
C ARG A 149 10.05 8.74 -0.17
N ILE A 150 10.49 9.45 -1.21
CA ILE A 150 10.99 8.87 -2.47
C ILE A 150 12.44 8.39 -2.33
N LEU A 151 12.74 7.13 -2.65
CA LEU A 151 14.09 6.58 -2.64
C LEU A 151 14.63 6.34 -4.05
N SER A 152 15.90 6.64 -4.25
CA SER A 152 16.70 6.17 -5.39
C SER A 152 17.32 4.82 -5.02
N VAL A 153 16.79 3.73 -5.57
CA VAL A 153 17.30 2.36 -5.43
C VAL A 153 18.39 2.13 -6.49
N THR A 154 19.60 1.72 -6.10
CA THR A 154 20.79 1.86 -6.98
C THR A 154 21.42 0.56 -7.49
N LYS A 155 21.44 -0.53 -6.71
CA LYS A 155 21.96 -1.85 -7.15
C LYS A 155 21.68 -2.97 -6.14
N PRO A 156 21.53 -4.23 -6.56
CA PRO A 156 21.36 -5.37 -5.67
C PRO A 156 22.61 -5.62 -4.80
N ARG A 157 22.40 -5.86 -3.51
CA ARG A 157 23.42 -5.90 -2.44
C ARG A 157 23.43 -7.21 -1.66
N TYR A 158 22.27 -7.66 -1.15
CA TYR A 158 22.10 -8.89 -0.37
C TYR A 158 20.87 -9.70 -0.79
N LEU A 159 20.94 -11.02 -0.62
CA LEU A 159 19.77 -11.88 -0.46
C LEU A 159 19.54 -12.10 1.05
N LEU A 160 18.35 -11.81 1.57
CA LEU A 160 17.93 -12.26 2.91
C LEU A 160 17.23 -13.62 2.82
N THR A 161 17.64 -14.55 3.68
CA THR A 161 17.02 -15.87 3.80
C THR A 161 16.31 -16.03 5.16
N PRO A 162 15.06 -16.52 5.21
CA PRO A 162 14.42 -16.91 6.45
C PRO A 162 15.26 -17.97 7.16
N ALA A 163 15.66 -17.68 8.40
CA ALA A 163 16.54 -18.50 9.19
C ALA A 163 15.96 -18.73 10.59
N GLY A 164 16.00 -19.96 11.08
CA GLY A 164 15.85 -20.24 12.50
C GLY A 164 17.17 -20.00 13.21
N LYS A 165 17.14 -19.68 14.51
CA LYS A 165 18.35 -19.51 15.32
C LYS A 165 18.21 -20.04 16.74
N ARG A 166 19.32 -20.43 17.35
CA ARG A 166 19.43 -20.64 18.80
C ARG A 166 20.68 -19.97 19.38
N LYS A 167 20.56 -19.49 20.62
CA LYS A 167 21.64 -18.94 21.45
C LYS A 167 22.57 -20.06 21.93
N PHE A 168 23.39 -20.62 21.03
CA PHE A 168 24.18 -21.80 21.38
C PHE A 168 25.47 -21.44 22.15
N GLY A 169 25.44 -21.71 23.45
CA GLY A 169 26.61 -21.67 24.35
C GLY A 169 27.20 -23.04 24.68
N ILE A 170 26.76 -24.10 23.98
CA ILE A 170 27.21 -25.48 24.16
C ILE A 170 28.12 -25.85 22.97
N PRO A 171 29.32 -26.41 23.18
CA PRO A 171 30.20 -26.84 22.08
C PRO A 171 29.62 -28.10 21.40
N ILE A 172 28.83 -27.90 20.34
CA ILE A 172 28.18 -28.99 19.58
C ILE A 172 29.21 -30.03 19.09
N ASP A 173 30.42 -29.59 18.73
CA ASP A 173 31.50 -30.45 18.27
C ASP A 173 31.93 -31.48 19.34
N ARG A 174 31.86 -31.12 20.64
CA ARG A 174 32.04 -32.05 21.76
C ARG A 174 30.84 -32.95 21.99
N VAL A 175 29.62 -32.48 21.72
CA VAL A 175 28.41 -33.28 21.88
C VAL A 175 28.32 -34.36 20.79
N LEU A 176 28.54 -33.99 19.53
CA LEU A 176 28.50 -34.93 18.40
C LEU A 176 29.63 -35.96 18.43
N SER A 177 30.79 -35.62 18.98
CA SER A 177 31.88 -36.59 19.19
C SER A 177 31.71 -37.50 20.42
N GLN A 178 30.63 -37.34 21.20
CA GLN A 178 30.34 -38.12 22.41
C GLN A 178 29.02 -38.92 22.33
N VAL A 179 28.29 -38.83 21.23
CA VAL A 179 26.94 -39.41 21.09
C VAL A 179 26.92 -40.53 20.03
N PRO A 180 26.35 -41.72 20.33
CA PRO A 180 26.23 -42.79 19.36
C PRO A 180 25.46 -42.36 18.10
N ALA A 181 25.91 -42.80 16.92
CA ALA A 181 25.34 -42.39 15.63
C ALA A 181 23.80 -42.57 15.54
N SER A 182 23.25 -43.63 16.16
CA SER A 182 21.81 -43.91 16.22
C SER A 182 20.98 -42.90 17.04
N LEU A 183 21.63 -42.03 17.83
CA LEU A 183 21.01 -40.94 18.59
C LEU A 183 21.31 -39.56 17.99
N VAL A 184 22.31 -39.44 17.11
CA VAL A 184 22.75 -38.17 16.52
C VAL A 184 21.60 -37.44 15.84
N ASP A 185 20.78 -38.09 15.01
CA ASP A 185 19.71 -37.42 14.27
C ASP A 185 18.63 -36.80 15.18
N ARG A 186 18.24 -37.50 16.26
CA ARG A 186 17.28 -36.99 17.25
C ARG A 186 17.87 -35.83 18.05
N LEU A 187 19.16 -35.91 18.37
CA LEU A 187 19.86 -34.85 19.08
C LEU A 187 20.03 -33.62 18.19
N LEU A 188 20.41 -33.81 16.92
CA LEU A 188 20.51 -32.77 15.90
C LEU A 188 19.15 -32.09 15.70
N ALA A 189 18.05 -32.82 15.55
CA ALA A 189 16.71 -32.22 15.49
C ALA A 189 16.35 -31.40 16.75
N THR A 190 16.89 -31.77 17.91
CA THR A 190 16.71 -31.05 19.19
C THR A 190 17.63 -29.83 19.33
N ILE A 191 18.76 -29.79 18.60
CA ILE A 191 19.81 -28.76 18.67
C ILE A 191 19.66 -27.71 17.56
N ILE A 192 19.35 -28.16 16.34
CA ILE A 192 19.21 -27.34 15.14
C ILE A 192 17.95 -26.46 15.26
N PRO A 193 18.00 -25.18 14.85
CA PRO A 193 16.79 -24.37 14.73
C PRO A 193 15.85 -24.90 13.64
N PRO A 194 14.52 -24.87 13.83
CA PRO A 194 13.59 -25.19 12.75
C PRO A 194 13.76 -24.19 11.59
N LEU A 195 13.55 -24.65 10.35
CA LEU A 195 13.45 -23.75 9.20
C LEU A 195 12.13 -22.99 9.28
N PRO A 196 12.13 -21.64 9.21
CA PRO A 196 10.89 -20.88 9.13
C PRO A 196 10.13 -21.22 7.84
N GLN A 197 8.81 -21.29 7.97
CA GLN A 197 7.88 -21.45 6.85
C GLN A 197 7.07 -20.14 6.70
N ASN A 198 6.46 -19.93 5.54
CA ASN A 198 5.56 -18.80 5.26
C ASN A 198 6.21 -17.43 5.58
N ALA A 199 7.42 -17.23 5.05
CA ALA A 199 8.18 -16.00 5.15
C ALA A 199 8.88 -15.71 3.81
N ASN A 200 8.85 -14.44 3.38
CA ASN A 200 9.49 -13.96 2.17
C ASN A 200 11.01 -14.18 2.20
N HIS A 201 11.60 -14.55 1.06
CA HIS A 201 12.97 -14.15 0.75
C HIS A 201 12.98 -12.66 0.36
N TYR A 202 14.08 -11.95 0.61
CA TYR A 202 14.22 -10.55 0.17
C TYR A 202 15.48 -10.32 -0.67
N LEU A 203 15.35 -9.53 -1.73
CA LEU A 203 16.48 -8.92 -2.42
C LEU A 203 16.64 -7.49 -1.93
N CYS A 204 17.72 -7.24 -1.19
CA CYS A 204 18.07 -5.92 -0.69
C CYS A 204 19.01 -5.20 -1.65
N TYR A 205 18.69 -3.94 -1.90
CA TYR A 205 19.42 -3.03 -2.78
C TYR A 205 20.09 -1.91 -1.96
N ASP A 206 21.28 -1.47 -2.37
CA ASP A 206 21.85 -0.21 -1.87
C ASP A 206 20.93 0.96 -2.32
N VAL A 207 20.53 1.84 -1.40
CA VAL A 207 19.84 3.11 -1.75
C VAL A 207 20.81 4.28 -1.70
N GLU A 208 20.43 5.37 -2.38
CA GLU A 208 21.11 6.66 -2.23
C GLU A 208 21.00 7.16 -0.77
N PRO A 209 22.12 7.45 -0.09
CA PRO A 209 22.12 7.64 1.36
C PRO A 209 21.72 9.07 1.75
N TYR A 210 20.62 9.18 2.49
CA TYR A 210 20.20 10.40 3.19
C TYR A 210 20.26 10.20 4.71
N THR A 211 20.35 11.32 5.44
CA THR A 211 20.33 11.35 6.91
C THR A 211 18.90 11.42 7.44
N ILE A 212 18.71 10.85 8.63
CA ILE A 212 17.49 10.89 9.43
C ILE A 212 17.91 10.98 10.90
N THR A 213 17.05 11.44 11.80
CA THR A 213 17.31 11.40 13.25
C THR A 213 16.04 10.95 13.96
N LYS A 214 16.02 9.69 14.43
CA LYS A 214 14.89 9.11 15.19
C LYS A 214 15.43 8.30 16.38
N GLY A 215 15.06 8.68 17.60
CA GLY A 215 15.38 7.92 18.81
C GLY A 215 14.48 6.69 18.96
N VAL A 216 15.08 5.53 19.25
CA VAL A 216 14.35 4.26 19.47
C VAL A 216 14.91 3.51 20.68
N LEU A 217 14.05 2.81 21.43
CA LEU A 217 14.46 1.85 22.46
C LEU A 217 14.21 0.44 21.94
N LEU A 218 15.29 -0.33 21.76
CA LEU A 218 15.29 -1.65 21.15
C LEU A 218 15.57 -2.74 22.19
N ARG A 219 14.75 -3.79 22.16
CA ARG A 219 14.92 -5.02 22.94
C ARG A 219 14.87 -6.22 22.00
N ASP A 220 16.02 -6.83 21.76
CA ASP A 220 16.14 -8.09 21.04
C ASP A 220 16.53 -9.21 22.03
N GLN A 221 16.97 -10.36 21.52
CA GLN A 221 17.43 -11.47 22.34
C GLN A 221 18.90 -11.33 22.83
N PHE A 222 19.68 -10.35 22.35
CA PHE A 222 21.06 -10.08 22.79
C PHE A 222 21.20 -8.87 23.73
N GLN A 223 20.40 -7.82 23.57
CA GLN A 223 20.53 -6.55 24.29
C GLN A 223 19.19 -5.80 24.48
N ILE A 224 19.20 -4.85 25.42
CA ILE A 224 18.15 -3.85 25.64
C ILE A 224 18.85 -2.50 25.72
N LYS A 225 18.70 -1.63 24.70
CA LYS A 225 19.41 -0.34 24.61
C LYS A 225 18.61 0.69 23.80
N GLN A 226 18.85 1.97 24.12
CA GLN A 226 18.50 3.07 23.23
C GLN A 226 19.49 3.15 22.06
N PHE A 227 18.98 3.55 20.89
CA PHE A 227 19.72 3.83 19.67
C PHE A 227 19.16 5.07 18.99
N GLU A 228 19.99 5.70 18.15
CA GLU A 228 19.56 6.70 17.18
C GLU A 228 19.63 6.09 15.78
N VAL A 229 18.53 6.19 15.03
CA VAL A 229 18.46 5.85 13.60
C VAL A 229 18.97 7.06 12.83
N ILE A 230 20.09 6.91 12.10
CA ILE A 230 20.85 8.04 11.54
C ILE A 230 20.89 8.16 10.01
N ARG A 231 20.79 7.04 9.28
CA ARG A 231 21.06 7.02 7.84
C ARG A 231 20.37 5.85 7.14
N ALA A 232 19.77 6.09 5.98
CA ALA A 232 19.24 5.03 5.13
C ALA A 232 20.35 4.18 4.49
N ARG A 233 20.12 2.86 4.39
CA ARG A 233 21.13 1.89 3.90
C ARG A 233 20.60 1.01 2.78
N TYR A 234 19.51 0.28 3.02
CA TYR A 234 19.02 -0.74 2.09
C TYR A 234 17.51 -0.74 1.98
N PHE A 235 16.99 -0.85 0.76
CA PHE A 235 15.59 -1.19 0.51
C PHE A 235 15.50 -2.65 0.10
N CYS A 236 14.67 -3.43 0.80
CA CYS A 236 14.57 -4.88 0.67
C CYS A 236 13.20 -5.28 0.15
N ASN A 237 13.20 -5.79 -1.07
CA ASN A 237 12.02 -6.16 -1.84
C ASN A 237 11.75 -7.67 -1.74
N PRO A 238 10.50 -8.16 -1.62
CA PRO A 238 10.20 -9.58 -1.75
C PRO A 238 10.73 -10.13 -3.08
N VAL A 239 11.37 -11.30 -3.06
CA VAL A 239 12.06 -11.87 -4.25
C VAL A 239 11.67 -13.32 -4.49
N GLU A 240 11.40 -13.67 -5.75
CA GLU A 240 11.36 -15.06 -6.19
C GLU A 240 12.80 -15.58 -6.32
N LYS A 241 13.10 -16.71 -5.68
CA LYS A 241 14.44 -17.31 -5.67
C LYS A 241 14.40 -18.77 -6.10
N THR A 242 15.03 -19.08 -7.23
CA THR A 242 15.30 -20.46 -7.65
C THR A 242 16.70 -20.90 -7.24
N HIS A 243 16.81 -22.10 -6.64
CA HIS A 243 18.08 -22.72 -6.26
C HIS A 243 17.95 -24.24 -6.44
N GLU A 244 18.96 -24.90 -7.03
CA GLU A 244 18.94 -26.34 -7.36
C GLU A 244 17.66 -26.79 -8.11
N GLY A 245 17.15 -25.93 -9.01
CA GLY A 245 15.91 -26.15 -9.76
C GLY A 245 14.61 -25.94 -8.95
N LYS A 246 14.70 -25.69 -7.64
CA LYS A 246 13.55 -25.43 -6.78
C LYS A 246 13.27 -23.93 -6.67
N LEU A 247 12.12 -23.49 -7.17
CA LEU A 247 11.57 -22.16 -6.96
C LEU A 247 11.06 -22.00 -5.52
N ASN A 248 11.31 -20.83 -4.92
CA ASN A 248 10.50 -20.26 -3.86
C ASN A 248 9.88 -18.96 -4.39
N SER A 249 8.56 -18.95 -4.48
CA SER A 249 7.77 -17.75 -4.80
C SER A 249 7.64 -16.82 -3.59
N ILE A 250 7.20 -15.59 -3.86
CA ILE A 250 6.87 -14.59 -2.85
C ILE A 250 5.65 -15.08 -2.02
N ILE A 251 5.64 -14.78 -0.72
CA ILE A 251 4.56 -15.15 0.22
C ILE A 251 3.63 -13.95 0.47
N ASP A 252 4.19 -12.74 0.43
CA ASP A 252 3.55 -11.48 0.76
C ASP A 252 4.20 -10.37 -0.08
N GLU A 253 3.55 -9.95 -1.16
CA GLU A 253 4.08 -8.94 -2.09
C GLU A 253 4.07 -7.51 -1.52
N LYS A 254 3.33 -7.26 -0.43
CA LYS A 254 3.18 -5.91 0.15
C LYS A 254 4.21 -5.62 1.25
N ASN A 255 4.65 -6.64 1.99
CA ASN A 255 5.61 -6.48 3.09
C ASN A 255 7.06 -6.31 2.60
N HIS A 256 7.50 -5.07 2.44
CA HIS A 256 8.89 -4.70 2.17
C HIS A 256 9.61 -4.34 3.48
N LEU A 257 10.95 -4.36 3.48
CA LEU A 257 11.75 -3.86 4.61
C LEU A 257 12.63 -2.69 4.19
N MET A 258 12.63 -1.61 4.96
CA MET A 258 13.61 -0.52 4.84
C MET A 258 14.62 -0.60 5.97
N CYS A 259 15.92 -0.64 5.64
CA CYS A 259 17.01 -0.78 6.59
C CYS A 259 17.81 0.53 6.73
N TYR A 260 18.00 0.93 7.98
CA TYR A 260 18.69 2.15 8.41
C TYR A 260 19.83 1.83 9.38
N GLU A 261 20.93 2.55 9.32
CA GLU A 261 22.05 2.45 10.27
C GLU A 261 21.65 2.99 11.66
N VAL A 262 22.10 2.31 12.71
CA VAL A 262 21.79 2.67 14.11
C VAL A 262 23.04 2.82 14.97
N ILE A 263 23.17 3.99 15.61
CA ILE A 263 24.26 4.27 16.54
C ILE A 263 23.80 4.14 18.01
N PRO A 264 24.70 3.76 18.93
CA PRO A 264 26.07 3.29 18.69
C PRO A 264 26.12 1.83 18.23
N HIS A 265 27.14 1.46 17.45
CA HIS A 265 27.35 0.11 16.90
C HIS A 265 27.82 -0.86 18.01
N ASN A 266 26.92 -1.16 18.94
CA ASN A 266 27.19 -1.85 20.21
C ASN A 266 27.81 -3.24 19.96
N PRO A 267 29.01 -3.56 20.51
CA PRO A 267 29.58 -4.90 20.43
C PRO A 267 28.80 -5.87 21.33
N VAL A 268 28.46 -7.04 20.79
CA VAL A 268 27.70 -8.09 21.50
C VAL A 268 28.46 -9.42 21.58
N ASN A 269 29.34 -9.72 20.61
CA ASN A 269 30.23 -10.89 20.59
C ASN A 269 29.57 -12.25 20.91
N ARG A 270 28.33 -12.49 20.44
CA ARG A 270 27.56 -13.70 20.78
C ARG A 270 27.71 -14.81 19.72
N PRO A 271 28.17 -16.03 20.08
CA PRO A 271 28.06 -17.18 19.20
C PRO A 271 26.59 -17.63 19.08
N VAL A 272 26.20 -18.10 17.90
CA VAL A 272 24.86 -18.63 17.61
C VAL A 272 24.92 -19.75 16.58
N LEU A 273 23.92 -20.63 16.64
CA LEU A 273 23.64 -21.61 15.58
C LEU A 273 22.43 -21.12 14.79
N THR A 274 22.55 -21.02 13.46
CA THR A 274 21.48 -20.64 12.54
C THR A 274 21.23 -21.73 11.51
N HIS A 275 20.01 -21.79 10.97
CA HIS A 275 19.62 -22.74 9.94
C HIS A 275 18.65 -22.09 8.97
N ASP A 276 19.03 -22.02 7.70
CA ASP A 276 18.24 -21.55 6.56
C ASP A 276 18.28 -22.59 5.42
N GLN A 277 17.73 -22.28 4.24
CA GLN A 277 17.70 -23.27 3.15
C GLN A 277 19.09 -23.68 2.62
N PHE A 278 20.17 -22.96 2.97
CA PHE A 278 21.55 -23.33 2.63
C PHE A 278 22.21 -24.18 3.73
N GLY A 279 21.43 -24.65 4.71
CA GLY A 279 21.85 -25.56 5.78
C GLY A 279 22.41 -24.86 7.02
N VAL A 280 22.74 -25.65 8.04
CA VAL A 280 23.19 -25.12 9.35
C VAL A 280 24.49 -24.30 9.22
N LYS A 281 24.62 -23.23 10.02
CA LYS A 281 25.82 -22.39 10.15
C LYS A 281 26.10 -22.08 11.62
N SER A 282 27.37 -22.12 12.02
CA SER A 282 27.85 -21.57 13.29
C SER A 282 28.43 -20.17 13.03
N LEU A 283 27.85 -19.15 13.67
CA LEU A 283 28.11 -17.74 13.41
C LEU A 283 28.41 -16.99 14.71
N LYS A 284 29.04 -15.82 14.62
CA LYS A 284 29.27 -14.93 15.75
C LYS A 284 28.74 -13.54 15.44
N ALA A 285 27.69 -13.10 16.14
CA ALA A 285 27.24 -11.71 16.10
C ALA A 285 28.31 -10.83 16.78
N VAL A 286 28.97 -9.98 16.01
CA VAL A 286 30.10 -9.15 16.46
C VAL A 286 29.58 -7.90 17.15
N ARG A 287 28.88 -7.04 16.40
CA ARG A 287 28.32 -5.76 16.85
C ARG A 287 27.03 -5.43 16.08
N THR A 288 26.27 -4.48 16.60
CA THR A 288 25.04 -3.94 15.99
C THR A 288 25.40 -3.04 14.80
N GLU A 289 24.59 -3.01 13.73
CA GLU A 289 24.83 -2.14 12.56
C GLU A 289 23.56 -1.40 12.09
N GLU A 290 22.47 -2.12 11.79
CA GLU A 290 21.25 -1.56 11.18
C GLU A 290 19.96 -1.98 11.91
N ILE A 291 18.90 -1.17 11.84
CA ILE A 291 17.52 -1.61 12.04
C ILE A 291 16.79 -1.70 10.70
N CYS A 292 16.14 -2.82 10.43
CA CYS A 292 15.22 -2.99 9.31
C CYS A 292 13.79 -2.94 9.83
N VAL A 293 12.94 -2.12 9.21
CA VAL A 293 11.55 -1.92 9.60
C VAL A 293 10.60 -2.30 8.47
N PRO A 294 9.39 -2.80 8.77
CA PRO A 294 8.32 -2.94 7.79
C PRO A 294 8.08 -1.62 7.07
N THR A 295 7.81 -1.69 5.77
CA THR A 295 7.66 -0.53 4.90
C THR A 295 6.69 -0.86 3.78
N VAL A 296 5.75 0.05 3.52
CA VAL A 296 4.90 0.01 2.32
C VAL A 296 5.63 0.73 1.19
N LYS A 297 5.47 0.24 -0.04
CA LYS A 297 6.06 0.82 -1.24
C LYS A 297 4.99 0.94 -2.33
N THR A 298 4.58 2.17 -2.61
CA THR A 298 3.68 2.48 -3.73
C THR A 298 4.47 2.44 -5.04
N LEU A 299 3.89 1.85 -6.08
CA LEU A 299 4.43 1.95 -7.43
C LEU A 299 4.02 3.30 -8.02
N LEU A 300 4.98 4.22 -8.14
CA LEU A 300 4.79 5.42 -8.95
C LEU A 300 4.62 4.98 -10.43
N PRO A 301 3.53 5.33 -11.14
CA PRO A 301 3.29 4.85 -12.50
C PRO A 301 4.42 5.23 -13.47
N GLN A 302 4.87 4.26 -14.28
CA GLN A 302 5.83 4.50 -15.35
C GLN A 302 5.11 5.03 -16.59
N GLY A 303 4.82 6.33 -16.53
CA GLY A 303 4.02 7.10 -17.47
C GLY A 303 3.65 8.39 -16.77
N ARG A 304 4.68 9.15 -16.37
CA ARG A 304 4.56 10.26 -15.43
C ARG A 304 3.65 11.34 -16.03
N CYS A 305 2.44 11.49 -15.51
CA CYS A 305 1.84 12.82 -15.55
C CYS A 305 2.72 13.71 -14.66
N VAL A 306 3.30 14.74 -15.25
CA VAL A 306 4.10 15.74 -14.54
C VAL A 306 3.32 17.04 -14.58
N ARG A 307 3.16 17.67 -13.42
CA ARG A 307 2.57 19.00 -13.28
C ARG A 307 3.60 19.97 -12.71
N PRO A 308 3.54 21.27 -13.10
CA PRO A 308 4.39 22.29 -12.50
C PRO A 308 4.09 22.46 -11.01
N ASP A 309 5.00 23.10 -10.29
CA ASP A 309 4.74 23.50 -8.90
C ASP A 309 3.67 24.60 -8.83
N ASP A 310 2.66 24.35 -8.00
CA ASP A 310 1.72 25.32 -7.48
C ASP A 310 1.96 25.46 -5.97
N ASN A 311 2.96 26.25 -5.60
CA ASN A 311 3.26 26.64 -4.22
C ASN A 311 3.57 25.45 -3.28
N GLY A 312 4.35 24.47 -3.76
CA GLY A 312 4.69 23.25 -3.01
C GLY A 312 3.67 22.12 -3.16
N THR A 313 2.78 22.17 -4.15
CA THR A 313 1.85 21.10 -4.53
C THR A 313 1.59 21.18 -6.05
N ALA A 314 0.64 20.41 -6.59
CA ALA A 314 0.15 20.54 -7.95
C ALA A 314 -1.36 20.79 -8.02
N VAL A 315 -1.78 21.26 -9.20
CA VAL A 315 -3.15 21.22 -9.72
C VAL A 315 -3.45 19.79 -10.20
N LEU A 316 -4.67 19.28 -9.95
CA LEU A 316 -5.05 17.88 -10.21
C LEU A 316 -6.00 17.68 -11.39
N LEU A 317 -6.64 18.76 -11.83
CA LEU A 317 -7.54 18.82 -12.97
C LEU A 317 -7.44 20.21 -13.60
N ASP A 318 -7.05 20.21 -14.86
CA ASP A 318 -6.82 21.34 -15.77
C ASP A 318 -7.02 20.85 -17.22
N ALA A 319 -6.94 21.75 -18.20
CA ALA A 319 -7.22 21.44 -19.60
C ALA A 319 -6.26 20.42 -20.26
N ASP A 320 -5.12 20.12 -19.63
CA ASP A 320 -4.13 19.13 -20.09
C ASP A 320 -4.32 17.78 -19.35
N THR A 321 -5.42 17.60 -18.61
CA THR A 321 -5.67 16.43 -17.75
C THR A 321 -6.55 15.41 -18.44
N GLU A 322 -6.05 14.19 -18.60
CA GLU A 322 -6.84 13.08 -19.13
C GLU A 322 -7.05 12.01 -18.03
N TYR A 323 -8.15 11.26 -18.12
CA TYR A 323 -8.38 10.06 -17.32
C TYR A 323 -8.82 8.91 -18.22
N LYS A 324 -7.96 7.91 -18.37
CA LYS A 324 -8.18 6.74 -19.22
C LYS A 324 -8.71 5.55 -18.41
N ASN A 325 -9.63 4.78 -18.98
CA ASN A 325 -10.00 3.48 -18.42
C ASN A 325 -8.79 2.52 -18.42
N THR A 326 -8.41 2.03 -17.24
CA THR A 326 -7.37 1.02 -17.05
C THR A 326 -7.86 -0.22 -16.32
N GLY A 327 -9.15 -0.34 -16.02
CA GLY A 327 -9.71 -1.46 -15.26
C GLY A 327 -11.19 -1.69 -15.55
N GLY A 328 -11.51 -2.84 -16.14
CA GLY A 328 -12.84 -3.16 -16.65
C GLY A 328 -13.09 -2.58 -18.04
N GLN A 329 -14.35 -2.59 -18.48
CA GLN A 329 -14.84 -1.85 -19.65
C GLN A 329 -16.19 -1.20 -19.32
N LEU A 330 -16.51 -0.11 -20.01
CA LEU A 330 -17.86 0.45 -19.96
C LEU A 330 -18.81 -0.50 -20.71
N VAL A 331 -19.85 -1.00 -20.05
CA VAL A 331 -20.87 -1.85 -20.67
C VAL A 331 -22.06 -0.98 -21.06
N ILE A 332 -22.19 -0.72 -22.37
CA ILE A 332 -23.28 0.09 -22.92
C ILE A 332 -24.53 -0.78 -23.09
N VAL A 333 -24.35 -1.96 -23.72
CA VAL A 333 -25.39 -2.99 -23.87
C VAL A 333 -24.88 -4.29 -23.27
N ALA A 334 -25.54 -4.81 -22.23
CA ALA A 334 -25.18 -6.08 -21.63
C ALA A 334 -25.44 -7.25 -22.62
N PRO A 335 -24.52 -8.23 -22.73
CA PRO A 335 -24.71 -9.39 -23.59
C PRO A 335 -25.83 -10.29 -23.06
N ALA A 336 -26.73 -10.73 -23.95
CA ALA A 336 -27.84 -11.62 -23.61
C ALA A 336 -28.09 -12.65 -24.72
N LEU A 337 -28.98 -13.61 -24.48
CA LEU A 337 -29.36 -14.62 -25.48
C LEU A 337 -30.01 -13.93 -26.70
N GLY A 338 -29.26 -13.83 -27.79
CA GLY A 338 -29.67 -13.15 -29.03
C GLY A 338 -29.27 -11.67 -29.12
N VAL A 339 -28.57 -11.12 -28.13
CA VAL A 339 -28.07 -9.73 -28.12
C VAL A 339 -26.55 -9.72 -28.01
N THR A 340 -25.89 -9.22 -29.05
CA THR A 340 -24.46 -8.91 -29.02
C THR A 340 -24.22 -7.78 -28.02
N GLY A 341 -23.48 -8.04 -26.95
CA GLY A 341 -23.13 -7.00 -25.98
C GLY A 341 -22.21 -5.95 -26.60
N LEU A 342 -22.43 -4.69 -26.24
CA LEU A 342 -21.62 -3.55 -26.68
C LEU A 342 -20.87 -2.99 -25.47
N THR A 343 -19.55 -2.95 -25.60
CA THR A 343 -18.64 -2.38 -24.59
C THR A 343 -17.80 -1.26 -25.18
N ALA A 344 -17.20 -0.45 -24.33
CA ALA A 344 -16.25 0.58 -24.74
C ALA A 344 -15.06 0.69 -23.78
N ASP A 345 -13.90 0.98 -24.35
CA ASP A 345 -12.78 1.57 -23.61
C ASP A 345 -12.97 3.08 -23.61
N THR A 346 -12.86 3.72 -22.44
CA THR A 346 -13.23 5.14 -22.27
C THR A 346 -12.04 6.01 -21.92
N MET A 347 -12.14 7.29 -22.27
CA MET A 347 -11.16 8.32 -21.93
C MET A 347 -11.91 9.65 -21.71
N LEU A 348 -11.77 10.21 -20.51
CA LEU A 348 -12.23 11.54 -20.16
C LEU A 348 -11.09 12.53 -20.48
N MET A 349 -11.40 13.61 -21.19
CA MET A 349 -10.44 14.63 -21.63
C MET A 349 -11.16 15.96 -21.88
N SER A 350 -10.46 17.07 -21.72
CA SER A 350 -10.99 18.38 -22.07
C SER A 350 -11.22 18.52 -23.59
N GLY A 351 -12.37 19.09 -23.94
CA GLY A 351 -12.70 19.54 -25.29
C GLY A 351 -12.40 21.04 -25.50
N PRO A 352 -12.67 21.58 -26.71
CA PRO A 352 -12.33 22.96 -27.05
C PRO A 352 -13.03 24.03 -26.20
N ASP A 353 -14.22 23.70 -25.67
CA ASP A 353 -15.08 24.60 -24.89
C ASP A 353 -15.13 24.19 -23.39
N THR A 354 -14.17 23.41 -22.89
CA THR A 354 -14.13 23.01 -21.47
C THR A 354 -13.73 24.18 -20.57
N ASP A 355 -14.61 24.52 -19.62
CA ASP A 355 -14.28 25.34 -18.45
C ASP A 355 -14.08 24.41 -17.23
N ILE A 356 -13.04 24.69 -16.43
CA ILE A 356 -12.67 23.94 -15.22
C ILE A 356 -12.39 24.95 -14.10
N THR A 357 -13.32 25.06 -13.17
CA THR A 357 -13.21 25.97 -12.02
C THR A 357 -12.72 25.21 -10.79
N ARG A 358 -11.56 25.63 -10.26
CA ARG A 358 -10.97 25.16 -8.99
C ARG A 358 -11.38 26.08 -7.83
N THR A 359 -11.82 25.50 -6.72
CA THR A 359 -12.18 26.22 -5.47
C THR A 359 -11.67 25.48 -4.24
N GLY A 360 -11.59 26.18 -3.09
CA GLY A 360 -10.96 25.67 -1.87
C GLY A 360 -9.46 25.99 -1.80
N THR A 361 -8.73 25.29 -0.92
CA THR A 361 -7.25 25.33 -0.87
C THR A 361 -6.71 23.93 -0.56
N PRO A 362 -5.46 23.60 -0.93
CA PRO A 362 -4.86 22.29 -0.65
C PRO A 362 -5.00 21.84 0.81
N GLU A 363 -4.83 22.76 1.77
CA GLU A 363 -4.84 22.51 3.22
C GLU A 363 -6.23 22.26 3.81
N LEU A 364 -7.30 22.59 3.06
CA LEU A 364 -8.69 22.45 3.48
C LEU A 364 -9.49 21.48 2.60
N GLY A 365 -8.85 20.94 1.56
CA GLY A 365 -9.53 20.24 0.48
C GLY A 365 -10.04 21.20 -0.59
N GLU A 366 -10.11 20.69 -1.82
CA GLU A 366 -10.47 21.44 -3.02
C GLU A 366 -11.72 20.84 -3.68
N THR A 367 -12.40 21.64 -4.49
CA THR A 367 -13.49 21.19 -5.37
C THR A 367 -13.22 21.72 -6.77
N TYR A 368 -13.18 20.81 -7.74
CA TYR A 368 -13.03 21.11 -9.16
C TYR A 368 -14.37 20.83 -9.85
N THR A 369 -14.95 21.82 -10.50
CA THR A 369 -16.19 21.68 -11.30
C THR A 369 -15.88 21.90 -12.77
N PHE A 370 -16.45 21.07 -13.63
CA PHE A 370 -16.26 21.12 -15.08
C PHE A 370 -17.60 20.91 -15.79
N ASP A 371 -17.89 21.73 -16.79
CA ASP A 371 -19.22 21.75 -17.43
C ASP A 371 -19.27 21.06 -18.81
N THR A 372 -18.12 20.92 -19.45
CA THR A 372 -17.99 20.61 -20.89
C THR A 372 -16.75 19.74 -21.18
N GLU A 373 -16.44 18.81 -20.28
CA GLU A 373 -15.47 17.72 -20.52
C GLU A 373 -16.02 16.75 -21.58
N MET A 374 -15.13 15.96 -22.21
CA MET A 374 -15.50 14.97 -23.22
C MET A 374 -15.19 13.55 -22.76
N LEU A 375 -16.23 12.74 -22.56
CA LEU A 375 -16.12 11.30 -22.40
C LEU A 375 -16.09 10.64 -23.79
N SER A 376 -14.88 10.37 -24.28
CA SER A 376 -14.66 9.57 -25.47
C SER A 376 -14.80 8.08 -25.17
N MET A 377 -15.47 7.34 -26.04
CA MET A 377 -15.82 5.92 -25.86
C MET A 377 -15.52 5.15 -27.16
N MET A 378 -14.43 4.39 -27.17
CA MET A 378 -14.03 3.54 -28.29
C MET A 378 -14.77 2.20 -28.22
N LEU A 379 -15.67 1.96 -29.18
CA LEU A 379 -16.62 0.84 -29.14
C LEU A 379 -15.97 -0.49 -29.55
N SER A 380 -16.37 -1.59 -28.90
CA SER A 380 -15.95 -2.95 -29.27
C SER A 380 -16.49 -3.43 -30.62
N GLY A 381 -17.55 -2.81 -31.14
CA GLY A 381 -18.01 -2.95 -32.53
C GLY A 381 -17.22 -2.12 -33.56
N GLY A 382 -16.28 -1.30 -33.11
CA GLY A 382 -15.63 -0.25 -33.91
C GLY A 382 -16.40 1.08 -33.88
N GLY A 383 -15.68 2.17 -34.15
CA GLY A 383 -16.19 3.54 -34.00
C GLY A 383 -15.85 4.17 -32.64
N VAL A 384 -16.06 5.48 -32.55
CA VAL A 384 -15.82 6.28 -31.33
C VAL A 384 -17.01 7.20 -31.13
N LEU A 385 -17.61 7.14 -29.94
CA LEU A 385 -18.65 8.07 -29.50
C LEU A 385 -18.01 9.11 -28.57
N ASN A 386 -18.30 10.39 -28.78
CA ASN A 386 -17.79 11.48 -27.95
C ASN A 386 -18.98 12.15 -27.24
N MET A 387 -19.11 11.91 -25.94
CA MET A 387 -20.20 12.44 -25.12
C MET A 387 -19.73 13.65 -24.32
N PRO A 388 -20.38 14.83 -24.44
CA PRO A 388 -20.12 15.94 -23.53
C PRO A 388 -20.64 15.59 -22.13
N VAL A 389 -19.81 15.82 -21.11
CA VAL A 389 -20.09 15.52 -19.70
C VAL A 389 -19.78 16.72 -18.80
N ASN A 390 -20.62 16.90 -17.78
CA ASN A 390 -20.37 17.83 -16.66
C ASN A 390 -20.18 17.04 -15.37
N GLY A 391 -19.48 17.64 -14.41
CA GLY A 391 -19.15 16.98 -13.17
C GLY A 391 -18.51 17.84 -12.10
N GLU A 392 -18.12 17.16 -11.03
CA GLU A 392 -17.50 17.71 -9.84
C GLU A 392 -16.64 16.65 -9.18
N THR A 393 -15.37 16.94 -8.95
CA THR A 393 -14.47 16.15 -8.10
C THR A 393 -14.08 16.93 -6.85
N ARG A 394 -13.79 16.20 -5.77
CA ARG A 394 -13.32 16.77 -4.50
C ARG A 394 -12.02 16.09 -4.06
N THR A 395 -11.23 16.84 -3.31
CA THR A 395 -9.98 16.37 -2.70
C THR A 395 -10.05 16.52 -1.18
N SER A 396 -9.46 15.56 -0.48
CA SER A 396 -9.19 15.69 0.95
C SER A 396 -8.03 16.68 1.19
N PRO A 397 -7.93 17.27 2.40
CA PRO A 397 -6.79 18.08 2.80
C PRO A 397 -5.43 17.41 2.55
N ARG A 398 -4.45 18.21 2.10
CA ARG A 398 -3.04 17.84 1.93
C ARG A 398 -2.12 18.94 2.44
N THR A 399 -0.83 18.64 2.61
CA THR A 399 0.18 19.59 3.13
C THR A 399 1.12 20.03 2.01
N PRO A 400 0.96 21.23 1.42
CA PRO A 400 1.95 21.76 0.49
C PRO A 400 3.35 21.86 1.13
N GLY A 401 4.38 21.55 0.34
CA GLY A 401 5.76 21.47 0.79
C GLY A 401 6.19 20.10 1.32
N ASP A 402 5.26 19.22 1.71
CA ASP A 402 5.63 17.81 2.00
C ASP A 402 6.03 17.12 0.68
N PRO A 403 7.18 16.43 0.63
CA PRO A 403 7.78 15.94 -0.63
C PRO A 403 6.96 14.85 -1.33
N VAL A 404 6.03 14.23 -0.61
CA VAL A 404 4.94 13.42 -1.18
C VAL A 404 3.67 13.73 -0.41
N GLN A 405 2.60 14.03 -1.13
CA GLN A 405 1.27 14.33 -0.59
C GLN A 405 0.30 13.27 -1.10
N SER A 406 -0.20 12.43 -0.20
CA SER A 406 -1.14 11.33 -0.48
C SER A 406 -2.44 11.63 0.27
N PHE A 407 -3.57 11.65 -0.46
CA PHE A 407 -4.86 12.11 0.02
C PHE A 407 -6.00 11.51 -0.83
N ASP A 408 -7.14 11.25 -0.19
CA ASP A 408 -8.30 10.66 -0.86
C ASP A 408 -9.04 11.69 -1.72
N THR A 409 -9.61 11.23 -2.84
CA THR A 409 -10.41 12.05 -3.76
C THR A 409 -11.77 11.40 -4.01
N GLU A 410 -12.73 12.17 -4.51
CA GLU A 410 -14.09 11.67 -4.75
C GLU A 410 -14.66 12.28 -6.03
N MET A 411 -15.21 11.45 -6.92
CA MET A 411 -16.03 11.92 -8.02
C MET A 411 -17.46 12.12 -7.49
N ARG A 412 -17.84 13.36 -7.20
CA ARG A 412 -19.19 13.70 -6.70
C ARG A 412 -20.23 13.51 -7.77
N ARG A 413 -19.94 14.01 -8.97
CA ARG A 413 -20.85 14.04 -10.11
C ARG A 413 -20.05 13.85 -11.40
N LEU A 414 -20.53 12.98 -12.28
CA LEU A 414 -20.10 12.89 -13.68
C LEU A 414 -21.29 12.42 -14.51
N GLN A 415 -21.84 13.27 -15.37
CA GLN A 415 -23.05 12.97 -16.13
C GLN A 415 -22.99 13.59 -17.53
N GLY A 416 -23.62 12.95 -18.50
CA GLY A 416 -23.74 13.47 -19.85
C GLY A 416 -24.70 12.66 -20.70
N GLN A 417 -24.93 13.13 -21.92
CA GLN A 417 -25.78 12.46 -22.89
C GLN A 417 -25.23 12.73 -24.30
N LEU A 418 -25.37 11.77 -25.22
CA LEU A 418 -25.09 12.06 -26.63
C LEU A 418 -26.04 13.16 -27.14
N PRO A 419 -25.54 14.06 -28.01
CA PRO A 419 -26.38 14.91 -28.83
C PRO A 419 -27.33 14.09 -29.71
N ALA A 420 -28.49 14.64 -30.05
CA ALA A 420 -29.44 13.98 -30.94
C ALA A 420 -28.90 13.88 -32.37
N GLY A 421 -29.20 12.76 -33.06
CA GLY A 421 -28.79 12.51 -34.45
C GLY A 421 -27.71 11.44 -34.62
N ASP A 422 -27.34 10.73 -33.56
CA ASP A 422 -26.54 9.50 -33.64
C ASP A 422 -27.34 8.40 -34.41
N PRO A 423 -26.70 7.62 -35.31
CA PRO A 423 -27.40 6.63 -36.13
C PRO A 423 -27.80 5.35 -35.39
N ASP A 424 -27.23 5.09 -34.21
CA ASP A 424 -27.47 3.89 -33.40
C ASP A 424 -28.21 4.19 -32.08
N PHE A 425 -28.16 5.43 -31.58
CA PHE A 425 -28.75 5.83 -30.29
C PHE A 425 -29.76 7.00 -30.39
N ASP A 426 -31.04 6.72 -30.14
CA ASP A 426 -32.06 7.74 -29.81
C ASP A 426 -31.76 8.36 -28.44
N LEU A 427 -31.20 7.56 -27.53
CA LEU A 427 -30.69 7.97 -26.23
C LEU A 427 -29.43 7.17 -25.90
N LEU A 428 -28.38 7.85 -25.48
CA LEU A 428 -27.31 7.28 -24.66
C LEU A 428 -26.94 8.30 -23.58
N ARG A 429 -27.15 7.94 -22.31
CA ARG A 429 -26.89 8.79 -21.13
C ARG A 429 -25.93 8.08 -20.18
N PHE A 430 -24.93 8.82 -19.71
CA PHE A 430 -24.00 8.40 -18.67
C PHE A 430 -24.33 9.08 -17.34
N THR A 431 -24.17 8.38 -16.23
CA THR A 431 -24.31 8.91 -14.87
C THR A 431 -23.39 8.15 -13.91
N ALA A 432 -22.45 8.83 -13.25
CA ALA A 432 -21.59 8.30 -12.20
C ALA A 432 -21.38 9.37 -11.11
N GLY A 433 -20.89 8.95 -9.95
CA GLY A 433 -20.61 9.84 -8.83
C GLY A 433 -21.59 9.71 -7.66
N THR A 434 -21.09 10.06 -6.48
CA THR A 434 -21.76 9.81 -5.19
C THR A 434 -23.00 10.69 -4.94
N ASP A 435 -23.14 11.82 -5.63
CA ASP A 435 -24.37 12.63 -5.63
C ASP A 435 -25.57 11.86 -6.20
N PHE A 436 -25.34 10.85 -7.05
CA PHE A 436 -26.37 9.96 -7.59
C PHE A 436 -26.53 8.65 -6.79
N GLY A 437 -25.84 8.52 -5.64
CA GLY A 437 -25.79 7.29 -4.86
C GLY A 437 -24.94 6.18 -5.48
N LEU A 438 -24.07 6.50 -6.44
CA LEU A 438 -23.16 5.55 -7.09
C LEU A 438 -21.74 5.69 -6.52
N PRO A 439 -21.18 4.67 -5.83
CA PRO A 439 -19.85 4.76 -5.22
C PRO A 439 -18.79 5.13 -6.26
N SER A 440 -18.07 6.23 -6.03
CA SER A 440 -17.01 6.71 -6.96
C SER A 440 -15.80 7.29 -6.20
N PRO A 441 -15.17 6.50 -5.31
CA PRO A 441 -13.96 6.92 -4.59
C PRO A 441 -12.77 7.03 -5.54
N GLY A 442 -11.79 7.81 -5.12
CA GLY A 442 -10.49 7.93 -5.75
C GLY A 442 -9.39 8.18 -4.73
N HIS A 443 -8.15 8.18 -5.19
CA HIS A 443 -7.00 8.57 -4.38
C HIS A 443 -5.95 9.22 -5.26
N THR A 444 -5.25 10.21 -4.72
CA THR A 444 -4.17 10.92 -5.42
C THR A 444 -2.91 10.94 -4.56
N THR A 445 -1.76 10.66 -5.20
CA THR A 445 -0.42 10.82 -4.63
C THR A 445 0.41 11.74 -5.52
N LEU A 446 0.67 12.95 -5.03
CA LEU A 446 1.59 13.91 -5.63
C LEU A 446 3.01 13.66 -5.13
N THR A 447 3.98 13.59 -6.03
CA THR A 447 5.35 13.16 -5.75
C THR A 447 6.38 14.16 -6.30
N GLY A 448 7.01 14.93 -5.43
CA GLY A 448 7.94 16.01 -5.82
C GLY A 448 9.20 15.49 -6.52
N GLN A 449 9.60 16.14 -7.61
CA GLN A 449 10.70 15.74 -8.48
C GLN A 449 11.95 16.63 -8.28
N PRO A 450 13.16 16.18 -8.68
CA PRO A 450 14.40 16.95 -8.53
C PRO A 450 14.48 18.25 -9.32
N ASP A 451 13.60 18.45 -10.31
CA ASP A 451 13.44 19.66 -11.11
C ASP A 451 12.40 20.65 -10.51
N GLY A 452 11.77 20.29 -9.39
CA GLY A 452 10.71 21.06 -8.73
C GLY A 452 9.29 20.74 -9.21
N SER A 453 9.12 19.89 -10.22
CA SER A 453 7.79 19.45 -10.69
C SER A 453 7.18 18.39 -9.77
N TRP A 454 5.92 18.04 -10.00
CA TRP A 454 5.20 16.98 -9.29
C TRP A 454 4.78 15.87 -10.24
N ALA A 455 5.22 14.64 -9.98
CA ALA A 455 4.63 13.47 -10.61
C ALA A 455 3.28 13.18 -9.94
N VAL A 456 2.22 13.12 -10.74
CA VAL A 456 0.84 12.84 -10.31
C VAL A 456 0.54 11.36 -10.54
N ASP A 457 0.10 10.69 -9.48
CA ASP A 457 -0.62 9.40 -9.55
C ASP A 457 -2.03 9.66 -9.01
N SER A 458 -3.07 9.41 -9.81
CA SER A 458 -4.45 9.79 -9.48
C SER A 458 -5.44 8.88 -10.18
N PHE A 459 -6.38 8.27 -9.44
CA PHE A 459 -7.42 7.42 -10.03
C PHE A 459 -8.77 7.60 -9.34
N PHE A 460 -9.83 7.24 -10.06
CA PHE A 460 -11.19 7.05 -9.53
C PHE A 460 -11.72 5.67 -9.95
N ASP A 461 -12.23 4.90 -8.98
CA ASP A 461 -13.00 3.68 -9.25
C ASP A 461 -14.49 4.06 -9.33
N ILE A 462 -14.94 4.50 -10.50
CA ILE A 462 -16.29 5.04 -10.66
C ILE A 462 -17.32 3.94 -10.91
N THR A 463 -18.34 3.85 -10.06
CA THR A 463 -19.56 3.11 -10.36
C THR A 463 -20.43 4.00 -11.25
N TYR A 464 -20.83 3.49 -12.41
CA TYR A 464 -21.62 4.20 -13.40
C TYR A 464 -22.96 3.50 -13.67
N ARG A 465 -23.92 4.26 -14.18
CA ARG A 465 -25.10 3.79 -14.88
C ARG A 465 -25.10 4.34 -16.30
N ILE A 466 -25.25 3.46 -17.28
CA ILE A 466 -25.64 3.81 -18.65
C ILE A 466 -27.14 3.59 -18.79
N ASP A 467 -27.86 4.57 -19.33
CA ASP A 467 -29.23 4.39 -19.82
C ASP A 467 -29.24 4.58 -21.36
N PHE A 468 -29.84 3.66 -22.12
CA PHE A 468 -29.84 3.73 -23.59
C PHE A 468 -31.18 3.34 -24.25
N ILE A 469 -31.43 3.90 -25.44
CA ILE A 469 -32.50 3.55 -26.38
C ILE A 469 -31.90 3.58 -27.78
N GLY A 470 -32.04 2.48 -28.54
CA GLY A 470 -31.47 2.35 -29.88
C GLY A 470 -32.33 2.99 -30.97
N ALA A 471 -31.70 3.74 -31.88
CA ALA A 471 -32.34 4.56 -32.90
C ALA A 471 -33.13 3.73 -33.94
N PRO A 472 -34.30 4.20 -34.42
CA PRO A 472 -35.07 3.54 -35.48
C PRO A 472 -34.27 3.38 -36.79
N GLY A 473 -33.91 2.13 -37.11
CA GLY A 473 -33.13 1.78 -38.30
C GLY A 473 -31.63 1.61 -38.05
N GLY A 474 -31.13 1.97 -36.86
CA GLY A 474 -29.77 1.66 -36.40
C GLY A 474 -29.58 0.19 -36.03
N SER A 475 -28.35 -0.20 -35.69
CA SER A 475 -28.00 -1.56 -35.27
C SER A 475 -28.65 -1.97 -33.94
N LEU A 476 -28.97 -1.00 -33.09
CA LEU A 476 -29.67 -1.18 -31.80
C LEU A 476 -31.19 -0.95 -31.89
N ALA A 477 -31.77 -0.78 -33.09
CA ALA A 477 -33.18 -0.43 -33.25
C ALA A 477 -34.14 -1.32 -32.46
N GLY A 478 -34.98 -0.70 -31.62
CA GLY A 478 -35.95 -1.40 -30.77
C GLY A 478 -35.37 -1.99 -29.48
N GLN A 479 -34.06 -1.87 -29.24
CA GLN A 479 -33.44 -2.19 -27.95
C GLN A 479 -33.46 -0.97 -27.03
N SER A 480 -33.57 -1.21 -25.72
CA SER A 480 -33.34 -0.21 -24.68
C SER A 480 -32.98 -0.90 -23.36
N GLY A 481 -32.34 -0.19 -22.45
CA GLY A 481 -31.96 -0.74 -21.16
C GLY A 481 -31.23 0.25 -20.25
N SER A 482 -30.94 -0.23 -19.04
CA SER A 482 -30.10 0.46 -18.06
C SER A 482 -29.09 -0.54 -17.50
N ASN A 483 -27.81 -0.20 -17.56
CA ASN A 483 -26.70 -1.06 -17.17
C ASN A 483 -25.85 -0.35 -16.10
N VAL A 484 -25.51 -1.06 -15.03
CA VAL A 484 -24.65 -0.57 -13.94
C VAL A 484 -23.37 -1.39 -13.92
N GLY A 485 -22.23 -0.71 -13.74
CA GLY A 485 -20.92 -1.34 -13.61
C GLY A 485 -19.92 -0.42 -12.91
N THR A 486 -18.68 -0.85 -12.83
CA THR A 486 -17.57 -0.06 -12.27
C THR A 486 -16.38 -0.12 -13.21
N ILE A 487 -15.70 1.00 -13.44
CA ILE A 487 -14.43 1.10 -14.17
C ILE A 487 -13.42 1.92 -13.38
N ARG A 488 -12.12 1.62 -13.56
CA ARG A 488 -11.05 2.46 -13.05
C ARG A 488 -10.64 3.48 -14.09
N LEU A 489 -10.96 4.75 -13.85
CA LEU A 489 -10.38 5.89 -14.55
C LEU A 489 -9.06 6.26 -13.88
N ASN A 490 -7.94 6.03 -14.55
CA ASN A 490 -6.61 6.42 -14.06
C ASN A 490 -6.10 7.63 -14.85
N ASN A 491 -5.47 8.58 -14.17
CA ASN A 491 -4.92 9.76 -14.81
C ASN A 491 -3.85 9.37 -15.84
N THR A 492 -3.95 10.00 -17.01
CA THR A 492 -2.90 10.05 -18.01
C THR A 492 -2.65 11.52 -18.36
N CYS A 493 -1.43 11.83 -18.73
CA CYS A 493 -1.10 13.10 -19.36
C CYS A 493 -0.21 12.77 -20.54
N THR A 494 -0.50 13.37 -21.69
CA THR A 494 0.41 13.36 -22.83
C THR A 494 1.75 13.98 -22.41
N PRO A 495 2.90 13.36 -22.73
CA PRO A 495 4.18 14.00 -22.53
C PRO A 495 4.24 15.27 -23.40
N SER A 496 4.62 16.41 -22.82
CA SER A 496 4.95 17.61 -23.58
C SER A 496 6.13 17.32 -24.52
N GLU A 497 5.94 17.54 -25.83
CA GLU A 497 7.00 17.43 -26.85
C GLU A 497 8.09 18.52 -26.74
#